data_AF-A0A3B3YU61-F1
#
_entry.id   AF-A0A3B3YU61-F1
#
_cell.length_a   1.000
_cell.length_b   1.000
_cell.length_c   1.000
_cell.angle_alpha   90.00
_cell.angle_beta   90.00
_cell.angle_gamma   90.00
#
_symmetry.space_group_name_H-M   'P 1'
#
loop_
_entity.id
_entity.type
_entity.pdbx_description
1 polymer ?
#
loop_
_entity_poly.entity_id
_entity_poly.type
_entity_poly.pdbx_seq_one_letter_code
_entity_poly.pdbx_strand_id
1 'polypeptide(L)'
;MSRRRNDGILFFLVMLFASDWSAAQISFSINEEADKGTVVGNLAKDFNVNVRDLQTRNLNIVSGHSKKYFEANFKTGELYVSERIDREELCLNTVKCTLNIEAILSDPVVHKRIEVAINDVNDNVPTFVEKYFSVNISESSPAGERFLLPLAVDADSGSNSVKTYKLSVNEYFSLDVQSGGEHSASAELVLLKALDREKQSGSRVIFTTKWTCSKIIYIYIFVVW
;
A
#
# COMPACT_ATOMS: atom_id res chain seq x y z
N MET A 1 44.25 16.47 -57.24
CA MET A 1 44.04 17.67 -56.38
C MET A 1 42.54 17.78 -56.15
N SER A 2 42.03 17.31 -55.02
CA SER A 2 41.83 18.06 -53.76
C SER A 2 40.33 18.40 -53.57
N ARG A 3 39.71 17.66 -52.63
CA ARG A 3 38.62 18.04 -51.73
C ARG A 3 38.16 19.51 -51.80
N ARG A 4 36.82 19.70 -51.80
CA ARG A 4 36.11 20.30 -50.65
C ARG A 4 34.61 20.00 -50.69
N ARG A 5 34.22 19.21 -49.69
CA ARG A 5 32.85 18.99 -49.21
C ARG A 5 32.44 20.28 -48.49
N ASN A 6 31.30 20.87 -48.84
CA ASN A 6 30.75 22.00 -48.10
C ASN A 6 29.45 21.53 -47.44
N ASP A 7 29.58 21.28 -46.13
CA ASP A 7 28.54 20.82 -45.23
C ASP A 7 27.60 22.02 -44.94
N GLY A 8 26.43 22.05 -45.57
CA GLY A 8 25.34 22.97 -45.25
C GLY A 8 24.34 22.30 -44.32
N ILE A 9 24.64 22.29 -43.02
CA ILE A 9 23.78 21.72 -41.98
C ILE A 9 22.52 22.57 -41.86
N LEU A 10 21.40 22.02 -42.31
CA LEU A 10 20.05 22.55 -42.16
C LEU A 10 19.62 22.40 -40.69
N PHE A 11 19.78 23.45 -39.90
CA PHE A 11 19.22 23.53 -38.55
C PHE A 11 17.70 23.66 -38.63
N PHE A 12 16.99 22.53 -38.69
CA PHE A 12 15.56 22.49 -38.38
C PHE A 12 15.39 22.67 -36.87
N LEU A 13 14.94 23.86 -36.46
CA LEU A 13 14.40 24.15 -35.14
C LEU A 13 13.13 23.33 -34.93
N VAL A 14 13.27 22.11 -34.41
CA VAL A 14 12.16 21.35 -33.82
C VAL A 14 11.93 21.89 -32.42
N MET A 15 11.21 23.01 -32.32
CA MET A 15 10.54 23.40 -31.08
C MET A 15 9.30 22.52 -30.94
N LEU A 16 9.48 21.34 -30.36
CA LEU A 16 8.40 20.58 -29.76
C LEU A 16 7.85 21.43 -28.62
N PHE A 17 6.81 22.21 -28.90
CA PHE A 17 5.90 22.66 -27.87
C PHE A 17 5.15 21.43 -27.35
N ALA A 18 5.82 20.66 -26.49
CA ALA A 18 5.11 19.91 -25.46
C ALA A 18 4.61 20.95 -24.45
N SER A 19 3.56 21.69 -24.83
CA SER A 19 2.66 22.18 -23.82
C SER A 19 1.98 20.93 -23.27
N ASP A 20 2.63 20.30 -22.29
CA ASP A 20 1.94 19.46 -21.31
C ASP A 20 0.98 20.40 -20.59
N TRP A 21 -0.15 20.63 -21.24
CA TRP A 21 -1.32 21.13 -20.57
C TRP A 21 -1.73 19.96 -19.68
N SER A 22 -1.12 19.90 -18.49
CA SER A 22 -1.72 19.22 -17.37
C SER A 22 -3.04 19.92 -17.13
N ALA A 23 -4.08 19.46 -17.83
CA ALA A 23 -5.44 19.79 -17.47
C ALA A 23 -5.52 19.45 -15.99
N ALA A 24 -5.81 20.45 -15.14
CA ALA A 24 -5.86 20.27 -13.70
C ALA A 24 -6.76 19.06 -13.40
N GLN A 25 -6.15 17.93 -13.04
CA GLN A 25 -6.86 16.71 -12.70
C GLN A 25 -7.42 16.95 -11.31
N ILE A 26 -8.74 16.84 -11.18
CA ILE A 26 -9.38 17.00 -9.88
C ILE A 26 -9.10 15.74 -9.09
N SER A 27 -8.51 15.92 -7.90
CA SER A 27 -8.19 14.83 -7.00
C SER A 27 -9.06 14.91 -5.75
N PHE A 28 -9.64 13.77 -5.39
CA PHE A 28 -10.28 13.54 -4.10
C PHE A 28 -9.55 12.46 -3.35
N SER A 29 -9.84 12.32 -2.06
CA SER A 29 -9.44 11.15 -1.29
C SER A 29 -10.60 10.63 -0.47
N ILE A 30 -10.64 9.32 -0.28
CA ILE A 30 -11.62 8.64 0.55
C ILE A 30 -10.94 7.46 1.23
N ASN A 31 -11.36 7.14 2.45
CA ASN A 31 -10.92 5.91 3.08
C ASN A 31 -11.60 4.72 2.40
N GLU A 32 -10.90 3.61 2.29
CA GLU A 32 -11.56 2.35 2.00
C GLU A 32 -12.58 1.98 3.08
N GLU A 33 -13.43 0.99 2.78
CA GLU A 33 -14.49 0.53 3.67
C GLU A 33 -15.48 1.62 4.12
N ALA A 34 -15.48 2.77 3.45
CA ALA A 34 -16.44 3.84 3.68
C ALA A 34 -17.87 3.37 3.36
N ASP A 35 -18.81 3.74 4.23
CA ASP A 35 -20.22 3.37 4.06
C ASP A 35 -20.79 3.87 2.73
N LYS A 36 -21.67 3.08 2.13
CA LYS A 36 -22.43 3.49 0.94
C LYS A 36 -23.19 4.79 1.23
N GLY A 37 -23.06 5.77 0.34
CA GLY A 37 -23.62 7.11 0.49
C GLY A 37 -22.64 8.13 1.10
N THR A 38 -21.45 7.70 1.54
CA THR A 38 -20.41 8.63 2.01
C THR A 38 -20.01 9.59 0.89
N VAL A 39 -20.05 10.89 1.19
CA VAL A 39 -19.72 11.95 0.23
C VAL A 39 -18.19 12.07 0.11
N VAL A 40 -17.70 12.01 -1.12
CA VAL A 40 -16.29 12.11 -1.50
C VAL A 40 -15.90 13.54 -1.85
N GLY A 41 -16.80 14.27 -2.52
CA GLY A 41 -16.55 15.63 -3.01
C GLY A 41 -17.75 16.24 -3.70
N ASN A 42 -17.61 17.48 -4.20
CA ASN A 42 -18.70 18.18 -4.90
C ASN A 42 -18.26 18.63 -6.30
N LEU A 43 -18.68 17.85 -7.31
CA LEU A 43 -18.35 18.06 -8.71
C LEU A 43 -18.84 19.38 -9.27
N ALA A 44 -19.99 19.90 -8.81
CA ALA A 44 -20.50 21.18 -9.28
C ALA A 44 -19.52 22.31 -8.91
N LYS A 45 -19.07 22.31 -7.66
CA LYS A 45 -18.10 23.27 -7.14
C LYS A 45 -16.73 23.10 -7.82
N ASP A 46 -16.23 21.88 -7.90
CA ASP A 46 -14.86 21.61 -8.38
C ASP A 46 -14.74 21.76 -9.91
N PHE A 47 -15.80 21.48 -10.66
CA PHE A 47 -15.84 21.78 -12.10
C PHE A 47 -16.20 23.23 -12.41
N ASN A 48 -16.58 24.02 -11.40
CA ASN A 48 -17.16 25.36 -11.57
C ASN A 48 -18.35 25.34 -12.55
N VAL A 49 -19.25 24.36 -12.37
CA VAL A 49 -20.45 24.13 -13.18
C VAL A 49 -21.69 24.29 -12.33
N ASN A 50 -22.75 24.89 -12.89
CA ASN A 50 -24.01 25.01 -12.17
C ASN A 50 -24.64 23.63 -11.98
N VAL A 51 -25.21 23.37 -10.81
CA VAL A 51 -25.93 22.11 -10.54
C VAL A 51 -27.06 21.86 -11.54
N ARG A 52 -27.71 22.91 -12.04
CA ARG A 52 -28.71 22.81 -13.12
C ARG A 52 -28.11 22.22 -14.39
N ASP A 53 -26.88 22.57 -14.72
CA ASP A 53 -26.18 22.05 -15.89
C ASP A 53 -25.80 20.57 -15.70
N LEU A 54 -25.54 20.12 -14.47
CA LEU A 54 -25.33 18.69 -14.20
C LEU A 54 -26.59 17.87 -14.50
N GLN A 55 -27.76 18.43 -14.18
CA GLN A 55 -29.05 17.79 -14.45
C GLN A 55 -29.43 17.85 -15.94
N THR A 56 -29.31 19.00 -16.60
CA THR A 56 -29.71 19.15 -18.01
C THR A 56 -28.78 18.44 -18.98
N ARG A 57 -27.49 18.31 -18.63
CA ARG A 57 -26.48 17.69 -19.48
C ARG A 57 -26.26 16.21 -19.18
N ASN A 58 -27.14 15.58 -18.39
CA ASN A 58 -27.10 14.16 -18.06
C ASN A 58 -25.70 13.71 -17.56
N LEU A 59 -25.28 14.25 -16.42
CA LEU A 59 -24.03 13.86 -15.78
C LEU A 59 -23.99 12.34 -15.56
N ASN A 60 -22.93 11.70 -16.02
CA ASN A 60 -22.68 10.28 -15.80
C ASN A 60 -21.25 10.06 -15.30
N ILE A 61 -21.10 9.20 -14.31
CA ILE A 61 -19.80 8.76 -13.80
C ILE A 61 -19.46 7.42 -14.44
N VAL A 62 -18.31 7.36 -15.10
CA VAL A 62 -17.79 6.14 -15.70
C VAL A 62 -16.43 5.82 -15.11
N SER A 63 -16.14 4.53 -15.00
CA SER A 63 -14.83 4.03 -14.57
C SER A 63 -14.40 2.90 -15.48
N GLY A 64 -13.09 2.62 -15.53
CA GLY A 64 -12.55 1.46 -16.25
C GLY A 64 -12.76 0.13 -15.53
N HIS A 65 -13.37 0.12 -14.35
CA HIS A 65 -13.61 -1.07 -13.55
C HIS A 65 -15.00 -1.65 -13.78
N SER A 66 -15.17 -2.95 -13.53
CA SER A 66 -16.47 -3.64 -13.67
C SER A 66 -17.49 -3.17 -12.63
N LYS A 67 -17.03 -2.84 -11.41
CA LYS A 67 -17.84 -2.30 -10.33
C LYS A 67 -17.92 -0.77 -10.44
N LYS A 68 -19.10 -0.21 -10.13
CA LYS A 68 -19.30 1.25 -10.02
C LYS A 68 -19.09 1.66 -8.56
N TYR A 69 -17.87 2.05 -8.21
CA TYR A 69 -17.51 2.47 -6.84
C TYR A 69 -18.07 3.84 -6.46
N PHE A 70 -18.27 4.72 -7.45
CA PHE A 70 -18.76 6.07 -7.23
C PHE A 70 -19.93 6.41 -8.14
N GLU A 71 -20.88 7.16 -7.59
CA GLU A 71 -21.97 7.80 -8.31
C GLU A 71 -22.06 9.28 -7.95
N ALA A 72 -22.73 10.06 -8.79
CA ALA A 72 -22.94 11.49 -8.54
C ALA A 72 -24.42 11.82 -8.43
N ASN A 73 -24.76 12.65 -7.46
CA ASN A 73 -26.10 13.22 -7.33
C ASN A 73 -26.22 14.46 -8.21
N PHE A 74 -26.99 14.37 -9.29
CA PHE A 74 -27.18 15.47 -10.23
C PHE A 74 -27.90 16.70 -9.63
N LYS A 75 -28.59 16.56 -8.49
CA LYS A 75 -29.31 17.66 -7.81
C LYS A 75 -28.46 18.42 -6.81
N THR A 76 -27.38 17.83 -6.31
CA THR A 76 -26.50 18.44 -5.31
C THR A 76 -25.06 18.62 -5.81
N GLY A 77 -24.68 17.89 -6.86
CA GLY A 77 -23.32 17.81 -7.38
C GLY A 77 -22.40 16.91 -6.56
N GLU A 78 -22.91 16.23 -5.54
CA GLU A 78 -22.09 15.39 -4.66
C GLU A 78 -21.68 14.09 -5.36
N LEU A 79 -20.38 13.79 -5.36
CA LEU A 79 -19.84 12.47 -5.66
C LEU A 79 -19.86 11.65 -4.38
N TYR A 80 -20.39 10.43 -4.42
CA TYR A 80 -20.55 9.58 -3.24
C TYR A 80 -20.25 8.10 -3.55
N VAL A 81 -19.92 7.34 -2.50
CA VAL A 81 -19.63 5.91 -2.57
C VAL A 81 -20.90 5.13 -2.88
N SER A 82 -20.90 4.33 -3.94
CA SER A 82 -22.05 3.51 -4.37
C SER A 82 -21.87 2.00 -4.14
N GLU A 83 -20.62 1.55 -4.00
CA GLU A 83 -20.22 0.16 -3.77
C GLU A 83 -19.06 0.09 -2.79
N ARG A 84 -18.89 -1.04 -2.07
CA ARG A 84 -17.76 -1.27 -1.16
C ARG A 84 -16.43 -1.09 -1.90
N ILE A 85 -15.56 -0.28 -1.33
CA ILE A 85 -14.21 -0.03 -1.82
C ILE A 85 -13.27 -0.76 -0.87
N ASP A 86 -12.63 -1.80 -1.39
CA ASP A 86 -11.67 -2.65 -0.69
C ASP A 86 -10.32 -2.43 -1.40
N ARG A 87 -9.39 -1.78 -0.71
CA ARG A 87 -8.11 -1.34 -1.30
C ARG A 87 -7.22 -2.55 -1.58
N GLU A 88 -7.28 -3.59 -0.77
CA GLU A 88 -6.56 -4.85 -0.98
C GLU A 88 -7.03 -5.53 -2.27
N GLU A 89 -8.33 -5.49 -2.59
CA GLU A 89 -8.86 -5.99 -3.88
C GLU A 89 -8.38 -5.14 -5.07
N LEU A 90 -8.34 -3.82 -4.90
CA LEU A 90 -8.07 -2.87 -5.98
C LEU A 90 -6.58 -2.70 -6.29
N CYS A 91 -5.74 -2.73 -5.27
CA CYS A 91 -4.38 -2.20 -5.27
C CYS A 91 -3.44 -3.14 -4.51
N LEU A 92 -3.30 -4.36 -5.02
CA LEU A 92 -2.48 -5.42 -4.43
C LEU A 92 -1.02 -4.96 -4.25
N ASN A 93 -0.52 -5.01 -3.01
CA ASN A 93 0.87 -4.76 -2.63
C ASN A 93 1.42 -3.38 -3.05
N THR A 94 0.56 -2.39 -3.23
CA THR A 94 0.97 -1.01 -3.56
C THR A 94 0.59 -0.05 -2.45
N VAL A 95 1.54 0.79 -2.03
CA VAL A 95 1.33 1.81 -0.99
C VAL A 95 0.37 2.92 -1.45
N LYS A 96 0.36 3.24 -2.74
CA LYS A 96 -0.52 4.25 -3.32
C LYS A 96 -1.62 3.56 -4.12
N CYS A 97 -2.86 3.79 -3.72
CA CYS A 97 -4.04 3.31 -4.43
C CYS A 97 -4.84 4.49 -4.97
N THR A 98 -5.09 4.50 -6.28
CA THR A 98 -5.81 5.58 -6.96
C THR A 98 -6.79 5.00 -7.98
N LEU A 99 -8.05 5.39 -7.88
CA LEU A 99 -9.06 5.10 -8.89
C LEU A 99 -9.19 6.29 -9.84
N ASN A 100 -9.09 6.02 -11.15
CA ASN A 100 -9.33 7.02 -12.18
C ASN A 100 -10.75 6.85 -12.71
N ILE A 101 -11.56 7.89 -12.56
CA ILE A 101 -12.94 7.94 -13.07
C ILE A 101 -13.12 9.15 -13.97
N GLU A 102 -14.13 9.11 -14.84
CA GLU A 102 -14.50 10.24 -15.68
C GLU A 102 -15.94 10.65 -15.42
N ALA A 103 -16.14 11.95 -15.25
CA ALA A 103 -17.45 12.58 -15.31
C ALA A 103 -17.72 13.05 -16.74
N ILE A 104 -18.79 12.53 -17.34
CA ILE A 104 -19.23 12.86 -18.69
C ILE A 104 -20.50 13.71 -18.59
N LEU A 105 -20.45 14.90 -19.16
CA LEU A 105 -21.62 15.73 -19.45
C LEU A 105 -21.90 15.57 -20.95
N SER A 106 -23.13 15.27 -21.36
CA SER A 106 -23.45 14.77 -22.70
C SER A 106 -23.75 15.86 -23.75
N ASP A 107 -24.17 17.06 -23.35
CA ASP A 107 -24.58 18.12 -24.29
C ASP A 107 -24.08 19.53 -23.86
N PRO A 108 -23.03 20.09 -24.49
CA PRO A 108 -22.08 19.41 -25.36
C PRO A 108 -21.30 18.35 -24.59
N VAL A 109 -20.70 17.39 -25.29
CA VAL A 109 -19.89 16.35 -24.63
C VAL A 109 -18.66 16.98 -23.98
N VAL A 110 -18.53 16.83 -22.65
CA VAL A 110 -17.38 17.27 -21.87
C VAL A 110 -16.94 16.14 -20.96
N HIS A 111 -15.66 15.78 -21.04
CA HIS A 111 -15.00 14.82 -20.17
C HIS A 111 -14.23 15.56 -19.09
N LYS A 112 -14.43 15.15 -17.84
CA LYS A 112 -13.65 15.61 -16.70
C LYS A 112 -13.04 14.40 -16.02
N ARG A 113 -11.70 14.33 -16.02
CA ARG A 113 -10.96 13.28 -15.33
C ARG A 113 -10.90 13.59 -13.84
N ILE A 114 -11.19 12.60 -13.03
CA ILE A 114 -11.14 12.66 -11.58
C ILE A 114 -10.23 11.53 -11.11
N GLU A 115 -9.28 11.87 -10.26
CA GLU A 115 -8.49 10.92 -9.49
C GLU A 115 -9.08 10.80 -8.09
N VAL A 116 -9.29 9.58 -7.61
CA VAL A 116 -9.71 9.35 -6.23
C VAL A 116 -8.64 8.51 -5.55
N ALA A 117 -7.89 9.12 -4.64
CA ALA A 117 -6.95 8.40 -3.79
C ALA A 117 -7.71 7.59 -2.73
N ILE A 118 -7.43 6.29 -2.67
CA ILE A 118 -8.03 5.40 -1.67
C ILE A 118 -7.03 5.28 -0.53
N ASN A 119 -7.41 5.82 0.63
CA ASN A 119 -6.60 5.76 1.83
C ASN A 119 -6.82 4.41 2.50
N ASP A 120 -5.70 3.77 2.81
CA ASP A 120 -5.66 2.49 3.52
C ASP A 120 -6.19 2.65 4.96
N VAL A 121 -7.08 1.74 5.36
CA VAL A 121 -7.61 1.62 6.71
C VAL A 121 -7.05 0.36 7.34
N ASN A 122 -6.80 0.41 8.63
CA ASN A 122 -6.37 -0.75 9.42
C ASN A 122 -7.55 -1.69 9.67
N ASP A 123 -7.85 -2.54 8.71
CA ASP A 123 -8.92 -3.54 8.80
C ASP A 123 -8.41 -4.99 8.66
N ASN A 124 -7.16 -5.18 8.25
CA ASN A 124 -6.51 -6.49 8.27
C ASN A 124 -5.74 -6.72 9.57
N VAL A 125 -5.43 -7.98 9.86
CA VAL A 125 -4.62 -8.34 11.02
C VAL A 125 -3.40 -9.09 10.53
N PRO A 126 -2.18 -8.73 10.94
CA PRO A 126 -0.97 -9.43 10.53
C PRO A 126 -1.08 -10.91 10.83
N THR A 127 -0.70 -11.78 9.89
CA THR A 127 -0.70 -13.23 10.08
C THR A 127 0.66 -13.83 9.81
N PHE A 128 0.99 -14.91 10.52
CA PHE A 128 2.12 -15.74 10.16
C PHE A 128 1.63 -16.89 9.29
N VAL A 129 2.40 -17.23 8.25
CA VAL A 129 2.11 -18.37 7.37
C VAL A 129 2.03 -19.67 8.19
N GLU A 130 2.95 -19.83 9.13
CA GLU A 130 2.97 -20.96 10.06
C GLU A 130 2.65 -20.53 11.49
N LYS A 131 1.91 -21.38 12.22
CA LYS A 131 1.60 -21.15 13.66
C LYS A 131 2.77 -21.49 14.57
N TYR A 132 3.67 -22.33 14.09
CA TYR A 132 4.83 -22.85 14.80
C TYR A 132 6.04 -22.71 13.89
N PHE A 133 7.16 -22.28 14.43
CA PHE A 133 8.43 -22.21 13.72
C PHE A 133 9.49 -22.91 14.53
N SER A 134 10.27 -23.79 13.90
CA SER A 134 11.33 -24.53 14.57
C SER A 134 12.68 -24.13 13.99
N VAL A 135 13.64 -23.84 14.87
CA VAL A 135 15.02 -23.55 14.50
C VAL A 135 15.96 -24.44 15.30
N ASN A 136 16.94 -25.02 14.60
CA ASN A 136 18.01 -25.78 15.23
C ASN A 136 19.22 -24.85 15.36
N ILE A 137 19.74 -24.71 16.58
CA ILE A 137 20.89 -23.85 16.89
C ILE A 137 21.96 -24.73 17.53
N SER A 138 23.19 -24.71 17.02
CA SER A 138 24.28 -25.47 17.62
C SER A 138 24.66 -24.85 18.97
N GLU A 139 25.02 -25.66 19.95
CA GLU A 139 25.60 -25.14 21.20
C GLU A 139 26.94 -24.43 20.99
N SER A 140 27.63 -24.79 19.89
CA SER A 140 28.87 -24.12 19.48
C SER A 140 28.64 -22.77 18.81
N SER A 141 27.38 -22.35 18.60
CA SER A 141 27.01 -21.05 18.04
C SER A 141 27.57 -19.90 18.88
N PRO A 142 28.34 -18.97 18.29
CA PRO A 142 28.88 -17.83 19.02
C PRO A 142 27.78 -16.81 19.38
N ALA A 143 27.97 -16.12 20.51
CA ALA A 143 27.13 -14.97 20.83
C ALA A 143 27.24 -13.91 19.72
N GLY A 144 26.09 -13.34 19.35
CA GLY A 144 25.92 -12.43 18.22
C GLY A 144 25.45 -13.11 16.94
N GLU A 145 25.41 -14.45 16.88
CA GLU A 145 24.83 -15.16 15.73
C GLU A 145 23.34 -14.81 15.56
N ARG A 146 22.90 -14.69 14.30
CA ARG A 146 21.59 -14.18 13.89
C ARG A 146 20.81 -15.24 13.13
N PHE A 147 19.54 -15.38 13.45
CA PHE A 147 18.62 -16.32 12.79
C PHE A 147 17.42 -15.58 12.23
N LEU A 148 17.17 -15.72 10.94
CA LEU A 148 16.01 -15.13 10.28
C LEU A 148 14.72 -15.73 10.84
N LEU A 149 13.77 -14.87 11.21
CA LEU A 149 12.45 -15.28 11.66
C LEU A 149 11.42 -15.20 10.53
N PRO A 150 10.32 -15.96 10.61
CA PRO A 150 9.21 -15.84 9.68
C PRO A 150 8.66 -14.42 9.67
N LEU A 151 8.40 -13.90 8.47
CA LEU A 151 7.74 -12.61 8.28
C LEU A 151 6.25 -12.75 8.63
N ALA A 152 5.71 -11.78 9.35
CA ALA A 152 4.26 -11.61 9.39
C ALA A 152 3.78 -10.90 8.12
N VAL A 153 2.73 -11.43 7.52
CA VAL A 153 2.08 -10.88 6.32
C VAL A 153 0.86 -10.09 6.78
N ASP A 154 0.82 -8.84 6.37
CA ASP A 154 -0.33 -7.96 6.53
C ASP A 154 -0.71 -7.45 5.14
N ALA A 155 -2.01 -7.42 4.86
CA ALA A 155 -2.51 -6.95 3.57
C ALA A 155 -2.56 -5.42 3.52
N ASP A 156 -2.61 -4.78 4.69
CA ASP A 156 -2.58 -3.33 4.83
C ASP A 156 -1.20 -2.75 4.44
N SER A 157 -1.20 -1.48 4.03
CA SER A 157 -0.04 -0.82 3.45
C SER A 157 0.46 0.38 4.28
N GLY A 158 1.66 0.87 3.97
CA GLY A 158 2.19 2.08 4.58
C GLY A 158 2.34 1.95 6.10
N SER A 159 1.80 2.89 6.87
CA SER A 159 1.81 2.84 8.34
C SER A 159 1.02 1.67 8.92
N ASN A 160 0.13 1.09 8.10
CA ASN A 160 -0.74 0.02 8.55
C ASN A 160 -0.18 -1.38 8.30
N SER A 161 0.92 -1.50 7.58
CA SER A 161 1.68 -2.75 7.54
C SER A 161 2.37 -3.07 8.89
N VAL A 162 2.92 -4.29 9.02
CA VAL A 162 3.62 -4.73 10.24
C VAL A 162 4.81 -3.83 10.55
N LYS A 163 4.81 -3.12 11.69
CA LYS A 163 5.93 -2.21 12.05
C LYS A 163 6.87 -2.71 13.12
N THR A 164 6.47 -3.69 13.92
CA THR A 164 7.30 -4.15 15.02
C THR A 164 6.97 -5.56 15.45
N TYR A 165 7.98 -6.19 16.04
CA TYR A 165 7.94 -7.53 16.57
C TYR A 165 8.39 -7.51 18.03
N LYS A 166 7.95 -8.52 18.77
CA LYS A 166 8.23 -8.69 20.18
C LYS A 166 8.53 -10.15 20.46
N LEU A 167 9.58 -10.36 21.24
CA LEU A 167 9.96 -11.63 21.80
C LEU A 167 9.52 -11.68 23.26
N SER A 168 9.03 -12.82 23.73
CA SER A 168 8.86 -13.06 25.16
C SER A 168 10.21 -12.94 25.87
N VAL A 169 10.18 -12.47 27.12
CA VAL A 169 11.39 -12.33 27.94
C VAL A 169 12.20 -13.63 27.94
N ASN A 170 13.45 -13.55 27.52
CA ASN A 170 14.38 -14.67 27.40
C ASN A 170 15.80 -14.16 27.69
N GLU A 171 16.65 -14.98 28.31
CA GLU A 171 18.02 -14.59 28.68
C GLU A 171 19.09 -14.94 27.63
N TYR A 172 18.77 -15.84 26.71
CA TYR A 172 19.64 -16.34 25.64
C TYR A 172 19.40 -15.62 24.33
N PHE A 173 18.20 -15.10 24.10
CA PHE A 173 17.82 -14.52 22.82
C PHE A 173 17.26 -13.11 22.98
N SER A 174 17.63 -12.26 22.04
CA SER A 174 17.00 -10.96 21.81
C SER A 174 16.48 -10.89 20.38
N LEU A 175 15.81 -9.78 20.08
CA LEU A 175 15.26 -9.51 18.77
C LEU A 175 15.87 -8.25 18.19
N ASP A 176 16.39 -8.35 16.97
CA ASP A 176 16.76 -7.20 16.16
C ASP A 176 15.67 -6.98 15.09
N VAL A 177 15.02 -5.82 15.13
CA VAL A 177 13.90 -5.51 14.23
C VAL A 177 14.37 -4.53 13.17
N GLN A 178 14.30 -4.94 11.92
CA GLN A 178 14.64 -4.11 10.78
C GLN A 178 13.41 -3.39 10.25
N SER A 179 13.48 -2.07 10.14
CA SER A 179 12.39 -1.26 9.60
C SER A 179 12.21 -1.51 8.11
N GLY A 180 10.99 -1.84 7.69
CA GLY A 180 10.60 -1.95 6.28
C GLY A 180 10.28 -0.60 5.61
N GLY A 181 10.38 0.51 6.34
CA GLY A 181 9.93 1.83 5.86
C GLY A 181 8.43 1.83 5.58
N GLU A 182 8.05 1.98 4.31
CA GLU A 182 6.65 1.89 3.86
C GLU A 182 6.12 0.45 3.80
N HIS A 183 7.00 -0.55 3.81
CA HIS A 183 6.65 -1.97 3.83
C HIS A 183 6.66 -2.55 5.25
N SER A 184 6.27 -3.82 5.37
CA SER A 184 6.37 -4.59 6.60
C SER A 184 7.83 -4.70 7.09
N ALA A 185 8.01 -4.54 8.40
CA ALA A 185 9.26 -4.81 9.09
C ALA A 185 9.60 -6.31 9.06
N SER A 186 10.88 -6.61 9.24
CA SER A 186 11.38 -7.96 9.48
C SER A 186 12.10 -8.04 10.81
N ALA A 187 12.38 -9.24 11.29
CA ALA A 187 13.12 -9.42 12.53
C ALA A 187 14.04 -10.63 12.49
N GLU A 188 15.13 -10.52 13.25
CA GLU A 188 16.14 -11.56 13.43
C GLU A 188 16.24 -11.89 14.92
N LEU A 189 16.32 -13.18 15.21
CA LEU A 189 16.66 -13.66 16.55
C LEU A 189 18.18 -13.57 16.73
N VAL A 190 18.63 -12.93 17.81
CA VAL A 190 20.06 -12.76 18.10
C VAL A 190 20.42 -13.53 19.35
N LEU A 191 21.41 -14.42 19.24
CA LEU A 191 21.93 -15.19 20.36
C LEU A 191 22.80 -14.29 21.27
N LEU A 192 22.42 -14.14 22.53
CA LEU A 192 23.11 -13.30 23.52
C LEU A 192 24.15 -14.08 24.34
N LYS A 193 23.88 -15.35 24.63
CA LYS A 193 24.70 -16.21 25.49
C LYS A 193 24.91 -17.57 24.83
N ALA A 194 26.03 -18.20 25.12
CA ALA A 194 26.28 -19.58 24.69
C ALA A 194 25.15 -20.51 25.18
N LEU A 195 24.76 -21.44 24.31
CA LEU A 195 23.84 -22.50 24.65
C LEU A 195 24.62 -23.69 25.21
N ASP A 196 23.93 -24.54 25.95
CA ASP A 196 24.49 -25.73 26.59
C ASP A 196 23.41 -26.80 26.50
N ARG A 197 23.59 -27.76 25.59
CA ARG A 197 22.57 -28.77 25.32
C ARG A 197 22.31 -29.67 26.53
N GLU A 198 23.34 -29.93 27.34
CA GLU A 198 23.23 -30.74 28.57
C GLU A 198 22.42 -30.03 29.65
N LYS A 199 22.47 -28.69 29.71
CA LYS A 199 21.59 -27.91 30.59
C LYS A 199 20.21 -27.69 30.00
N GLN A 200 20.11 -27.49 28.68
CA GLN A 200 18.86 -27.20 27.99
C GLN A 200 18.88 -27.71 26.55
N SER A 201 18.22 -28.83 26.32
CA SER A 201 18.09 -29.44 24.98
C SER A 201 16.96 -28.84 24.13
N GLY A 202 16.08 -28.02 24.72
CA GLY A 202 15.03 -27.31 24.01
C GLY A 202 14.44 -26.12 24.78
N SER A 203 14.10 -25.05 24.05
CA SER A 203 13.44 -23.85 24.59
C SER A 203 12.21 -23.50 23.74
N ARG A 204 11.10 -23.16 24.39
CA ARG A 204 9.94 -22.54 23.71
C ARG A 204 9.97 -21.04 23.97
N VAL A 205 10.02 -20.26 22.90
CA VAL A 205 9.96 -18.79 22.96
C VAL A 205 8.72 -18.31 22.22
N ILE A 206 8.04 -17.30 22.75
CA ILE A 206 6.83 -16.73 22.13
C ILE A 206 7.24 -15.50 21.34
N PHE A 207 6.88 -15.48 20.06
CA PHE A 207 7.18 -14.39 19.14
C PHE A 207 5.85 -13.79 18.68
N THR A 208 5.74 -12.46 18.74
CA THR A 208 4.49 -11.76 18.49
C THR A 208 4.75 -10.51 17.67
N THR A 209 3.85 -10.17 16.77
CA THR A 209 3.84 -8.82 16.18
C THR A 209 3.02 -7.91 17.07
N LYS A 210 3.45 -6.66 17.26
CA LYS A 210 2.60 -5.66 17.92
C LYS A 210 1.97 -4.79 16.85
N TRP A 211 0.68 -5.03 16.65
CA TRP A 211 -0.22 -4.14 15.94
C TRP A 211 -1.53 -4.04 16.72
N THR A 212 -2.45 -3.17 16.31
CA THR A 212 -3.74 -2.90 17.00
C THR A 212 -4.50 -4.19 17.36
N CYS A 213 -4.30 -5.26 16.58
CA CYS A 213 -4.48 -6.65 16.96
C CYS A 213 -3.13 -7.41 16.95
N SER A 214 -2.85 -8.20 18.00
CA SER A 214 -1.61 -9.01 18.08
C SER A 214 -1.84 -10.45 17.63
N LYS A 215 -1.04 -10.95 16.66
CA LYS A 215 -0.91 -12.39 16.42
C LYS A 215 0.37 -12.93 17.04
N ILE A 216 0.27 -14.18 17.46
CA ILE A 216 1.31 -14.92 18.16
C ILE A 216 1.76 -16.07 17.25
N ILE A 217 3.07 -16.23 17.11
CA ILE A 217 3.71 -17.42 16.60
C ILE A 217 4.60 -18.00 17.70
N TYR A 218 4.62 -19.32 17.80
CA TYR A 218 5.47 -20.01 18.76
C TYR A 218 6.75 -20.46 18.08
N ILE A 219 7.88 -20.07 18.63
CA ILE A 219 9.20 -20.49 18.16
C ILE A 219 9.71 -21.60 19.07
N TYR A 220 10.05 -22.75 18.49
CA TYR A 220 10.72 -23.85 19.15
C TYR A 220 12.19 -23.83 18.75
N ILE A 221 13.04 -23.74 19.75
CA ILE A 221 14.48 -23.75 19.58
C ILE A 221 14.98 -25.11 20.07
N PHE A 222 15.63 -25.85 19.17
CA PHE A 222 16.29 -27.10 19.48
C PHE A 222 17.79 -26.86 19.52
N VAL A 223 18.41 -27.14 20.66
CA VAL A 223 19.87 -27.05 20.79
C VAL A 223 20.47 -28.35 20.27
N VAL A 224 21.32 -28.24 19.26
CA VAL A 224 22.02 -29.37 18.63
C VAL A 224 23.51 -29.29 18.93
N TRP A 225 24.21 -30.41 18.77
CA TRP A 225 25.67 -30.46 18.84
C TRP A 225 26.28 -29.64 17.70
#